data_AF-A0A7S1XHI1-F1
#
_entry.id   AF-A0A7S1XHI1-F1
#
_cell.length_a   1.000
_cell.length_b   1.000
_cell.length_c   1.000
_cell.angle_alpha   90.00
_cell.angle_beta   90.00
_cell.angle_gamma   90.00
#
_symmetry.space_group_name_H-M   'P 1'
#
loop_
_entity.id
_entity.type
_entity.pdbx_description
1 polymer ?
#
loop_
_entity_poly.entity_id
_entity_poly.type
_entity_poly.pdbx_seq_one_letter_code
_entity_poly.pdbx_strand_id
1 'polypeptide(L)'
;RLLCWELARRETMGVVQVKSEEEWRTIMKASAEKLVVADFYATWCGPCRVVAPKIEELSAHETEVLFVKVDVDQLGSVAQENGITAMPTFIAFRDGNSVGSVRGANVRAVEELVSEHKFVAAKAPEPIDGKTATGGQLLAVLRQAGVDTRGYLEKHELLELASQHGLLL
;
A
#
# COMPACT_ATOMS: atom_id res chain seq x y z
N ARG A 1 0.57 8.47 -21.73
CA ARG A 1 1.14 8.72 -20.38
C ARG A 1 1.05 7.46 -19.47
N LEU A 2 1.01 6.26 -20.04
CA LEU A 2 0.87 4.97 -19.33
C LEU A 2 2.21 4.26 -19.08
N LEU A 3 3.30 4.75 -19.69
CA LEU A 3 4.59 4.06 -19.75
C LEU A 3 5.38 4.02 -18.44
N CYS A 4 5.09 4.89 -17.47
CA CYS A 4 5.80 4.90 -16.18
C CYS A 4 5.28 3.80 -15.23
N TRP A 5 3.97 3.53 -15.26
CA TRP A 5 3.33 2.52 -14.41
C TRP A 5 3.66 1.09 -14.87
N GLU A 6 3.73 0.87 -16.18
CA GLU A 6 3.96 -0.46 -16.76
C GLU A 6 5.41 -0.93 -16.60
N LEU A 7 6.37 0.00 -16.48
CA LEU A 7 7.75 -0.29 -16.10
C LEU A 7 7.89 -0.58 -14.59
N ALA A 8 7.19 0.18 -13.73
CA ALA A 8 7.13 -0.13 -12.28
C ALA A 8 6.52 -1.51 -12.00
N ARG A 9 5.63 -1.99 -12.87
CA ARG A 9 4.99 -3.31 -12.78
C ARG A 9 5.93 -4.49 -13.09
N ARG A 10 7.08 -4.24 -13.70
CA ARG A 10 8.05 -5.26 -14.12
C ARG A 10 9.26 -5.38 -13.18
N GLU A 11 9.41 -4.46 -12.24
CA GLU A 11 10.47 -4.43 -11.21
C GLU A 11 9.96 -4.72 -9.78
N THR A 12 8.78 -5.32 -9.62
CA THR A 12 8.23 -5.69 -8.29
C THR A 12 8.89 -6.93 -7.68
N MET A 13 10.19 -7.07 -7.83
CA MET A 13 11.00 -8.07 -7.13
C MET A 13 12.15 -7.32 -6.43
N GLY A 14 11.93 -6.95 -5.18
CA GLY A 14 12.96 -6.33 -4.34
C GLY A 14 12.58 -4.98 -3.75
N VAL A 15 13.49 -4.45 -2.95
CA VAL A 15 13.35 -3.18 -2.25
C VAL A 15 13.89 -2.04 -3.12
N VAL A 16 13.02 -1.11 -3.51
CA VAL A 16 13.38 0.03 -4.37
C VAL A 16 14.13 1.09 -3.56
N GLN A 17 15.29 1.53 -4.02
CA GLN A 17 16.01 2.64 -3.39
C GLN A 17 15.49 3.98 -3.89
N VAL A 18 14.98 4.81 -2.98
CA VAL A 18 14.56 6.17 -3.29
C VAL A 18 15.78 7.08 -3.37
N LYS A 19 15.96 7.76 -4.50
CA LYS A 19 17.15 8.59 -4.80
C LYS A 19 16.88 10.09 -4.76
N SER A 20 15.61 10.51 -4.82
CA SER A 20 15.23 11.92 -4.82
C SER A 20 13.86 12.16 -4.15
N GLU A 21 13.61 13.41 -3.76
CA GLU A 21 12.29 13.81 -3.24
C GLU A 21 11.17 13.68 -4.31
N GLU A 22 11.49 13.86 -5.59
CA GLU A 22 10.52 13.69 -6.67
C GLU A 22 10.08 12.23 -6.82
N GLU A 23 11.05 11.32 -6.69
CA GLU A 23 10.78 9.88 -6.66
C GLU A 23 9.95 9.51 -5.43
N TRP A 24 10.30 10.04 -4.25
CA TRP A 24 9.49 9.89 -3.03
C TRP A 24 8.04 10.33 -3.23
N ARG A 25 7.82 11.54 -3.77
CA ARG A 25 6.46 12.06 -4.07
C ARG A 25 5.70 11.17 -5.05
N THR A 26 6.40 10.56 -6.01
CA THR A 26 5.79 9.64 -6.98
C THR A 26 5.38 8.32 -6.31
N ILE A 27 6.23 7.77 -5.46
CA ILE A 27 5.93 6.57 -4.65
C ILE A 27 4.74 6.83 -3.72
N MET A 28 4.67 8.00 -3.08
CA MET A 28 3.52 8.35 -2.23
C MET A 28 2.21 8.40 -3.02
N LYS A 29 2.21 8.83 -4.28
CA LYS A 29 1.02 8.73 -5.14
C LYS A 29 0.65 7.27 -5.46
N ALA A 30 1.65 6.42 -5.69
CA ALA A 30 1.43 4.99 -5.90
C ALA A 30 0.84 4.29 -4.66
N SER A 31 1.01 4.87 -3.46
CA SER A 31 0.41 4.33 -2.23
C SER A 31 -1.12 4.41 -2.19
N ALA A 32 -1.76 5.10 -3.14
CA ALA A 32 -3.20 5.06 -3.35
C ALA A 32 -3.69 3.69 -3.84
N GLU A 33 -2.86 2.96 -4.58
CA GLU A 33 -3.22 1.67 -5.19
C GLU A 33 -2.65 0.47 -4.42
N LYS A 34 -1.47 0.63 -3.81
CA LYS A 34 -0.76 -0.44 -3.09
C LYS A 34 -0.27 0.04 -1.73
N LEU A 35 -0.09 -0.88 -0.79
CA LEU A 35 0.61 -0.55 0.45
C LEU A 35 2.08 -0.25 0.12
N VAL A 36 2.62 0.85 0.62
CA VAL A 36 4.05 1.16 0.51
C VAL A 36 4.68 1.00 1.89
N VAL A 37 5.75 0.21 2.00
CA VAL A 37 6.54 0.10 3.23
C VAL A 37 7.90 0.73 2.98
N ALA A 38 8.21 1.81 3.70
CA ALA A 38 9.48 2.51 3.61
C ALA A 38 10.40 2.15 4.77
N ASP A 39 11.58 1.63 4.47
CA ASP A 39 12.71 1.44 5.40
C ASP A 39 13.58 2.70 5.41
N PHE A 40 13.51 3.46 6.50
CA PHE A 40 14.39 4.60 6.74
C PHE A 40 15.69 4.11 7.40
N TYR A 41 16.77 4.11 6.63
CA TYR A 41 18.06 3.54 7.01
C TYR A 41 19.19 4.55 6.88
N ALA A 42 20.37 4.18 7.39
CA ALA A 42 21.61 4.90 7.15
C ALA A 42 22.73 3.91 6.81
N THR A 43 23.73 4.32 6.03
CA THR A 43 24.84 3.44 5.61
C THR A 43 25.74 3.02 6.78
N TRP A 44 25.87 3.88 7.78
CA TRP A 44 26.63 3.63 9.01
C TRP A 44 25.84 2.84 10.07
N CYS A 45 24.55 2.60 9.86
CA CYS A 45 23.70 1.86 10.79
C CYS A 45 23.97 0.35 10.72
N GLY A 46 24.58 -0.20 11.77
CA GLY A 46 24.83 -1.64 11.91
C GLY A 46 23.56 -2.50 11.88
N PRO A 47 22.52 -2.21 12.71
CA PRO A 47 21.26 -2.96 12.71
C PRO A 47 20.54 -2.96 11.36
N CYS A 48 20.66 -1.88 10.58
CA CYS A 48 20.06 -1.77 9.26
C CYS A 48 20.63 -2.83 8.29
N ARG A 49 21.94 -3.09 8.34
CA ARG A 49 22.58 -4.13 7.52
C ARG A 49 22.11 -5.55 7.87
N VAL A 50 21.76 -5.78 9.13
CA VAL A 50 21.28 -7.09 9.61
C VAL A 50 19.84 -7.36 9.15
N VAL A 51 19.00 -6.32 9.09
CA VAL A 51 17.59 -6.46 8.74
C VAL A 51 17.34 -6.42 7.23
N ALA A 52 18.16 -5.68 6.47
CA ALA A 52 18.02 -5.51 5.02
C ALA A 52 17.75 -6.81 4.23
N PRO A 53 18.53 -7.92 4.37
CA PRO A 53 18.27 -9.14 3.60
C PRO A 53 16.93 -9.79 3.92
N LYS A 54 16.42 -9.63 5.15
CA LYS A 54 15.13 -10.19 5.57
C LYS A 54 13.96 -9.38 5.00
N ILE A 55 14.13 -8.06 4.87
CA ILE A 55 13.15 -7.20 4.21
C ILE A 55 13.14 -7.45 2.70
N GLU A 56 14.31 -7.71 2.10
CA GLU A 56 14.39 -8.13 0.69
C GLU A 56 13.66 -9.46 0.46
N GLU A 57 13.85 -10.46 1.34
CA GLU A 57 13.09 -11.72 1.31
C GLU A 57 11.58 -11.47 1.44
N LEU A 58 11.15 -10.67 2.43
CA LEU A 58 9.74 -10.32 2.61
C LEU A 58 9.15 -9.64 1.37
N SER A 59 9.91 -8.74 0.74
CA SER A 59 9.48 -8.05 -0.48
C SER A 59 9.30 -8.99 -1.67
N ALA A 60 10.03 -10.11 -1.71
CA ALA A 60 9.87 -11.13 -2.73
C ALA A 60 8.61 -11.97 -2.52
N HIS A 61 8.16 -12.14 -1.27
CA HIS A 61 6.94 -12.87 -0.93
C HIS A 61 5.67 -12.02 -1.04
N GLU A 62 5.73 -10.74 -0.68
CA GLU A 62 4.57 -9.84 -0.64
C GLU A 62 4.46 -9.00 -1.92
N THR A 63 4.12 -9.64 -3.05
CA THR A 63 4.11 -9.00 -4.39
C THR A 63 3.08 -7.87 -4.57
N GLU A 64 2.12 -7.76 -3.66
CA GLU A 64 1.09 -6.71 -3.64
C GLU A 64 1.52 -5.47 -2.83
N VAL A 65 2.67 -5.53 -2.17
CA VAL A 65 3.23 -4.45 -1.35
C VAL A 65 4.47 -3.90 -2.04
N LEU A 66 4.61 -2.58 -2.06
CA LEU A 66 5.81 -1.91 -2.57
C LEU A 66 6.76 -1.62 -1.41
N PHE A 67 7.90 -2.29 -1.39
CA PHE A 67 8.96 -2.01 -0.41
C PHE A 67 9.95 -1.00 -0.98
N VAL A 68 10.26 0.04 -0.21
CA VAL A 68 11.23 1.06 -0.57
C VAL A 68 12.21 1.30 0.57
N LYS A 69 13.41 1.76 0.25
CA LYS A 69 14.40 2.19 1.25
C LYS A 69 14.82 3.64 1.02
N VAL A 70 14.91 4.38 2.10
CA VAL A 70 15.19 5.82 2.13
C VAL A 70 16.43 6.03 3.00
N ASP A 71 17.51 6.52 2.37
CA ASP A 71 18.72 6.89 3.11
C ASP A 71 18.49 8.26 3.77
N VAL A 72 18.50 8.28 5.10
CA VAL A 72 18.25 9.50 5.89
C VAL A 72 19.32 10.57 5.70
N ASP A 73 20.54 10.18 5.29
CA ASP A 73 21.63 11.14 5.04
C ASP A 73 21.46 11.81 3.67
N GLN A 74 20.87 11.10 2.69
CA GLN A 74 20.62 11.63 1.34
C GLN A 74 19.30 12.40 1.25
N LEU A 75 18.27 11.94 1.97
CA LEU A 75 16.91 12.48 1.93
C LEU A 75 16.49 12.97 3.32
N GLY A 76 17.31 13.86 3.90
CA GLY A 76 17.10 14.39 5.25
C GLY A 76 15.78 15.14 5.44
N SER A 77 15.31 15.87 4.43
CA SER A 77 13.99 16.53 4.43
C SER A 77 12.85 15.52 4.59
N VAL A 78 12.87 14.46 3.77
CA VAL A 78 11.89 13.37 3.81
C VAL A 78 11.93 12.65 5.16
N ALA A 79 13.13 12.37 5.69
CA ALA A 79 13.28 11.75 7.00
C ALA A 79 12.74 12.65 8.12
N GLN A 80 12.96 13.96 8.05
CA GLN A 80 12.44 14.93 9.01
C GLN A 80 10.91 15.03 8.95
N GLU A 81 10.33 15.14 7.75
CA GLU A 81 8.88 15.20 7.54
C GLU A 81 8.16 13.95 8.08
N ASN A 82 8.81 12.78 8.01
CA ASN A 82 8.30 11.51 8.52
C ASN A 82 8.69 11.25 9.99
N GLY A 83 9.29 12.21 10.68
CA GLY A 83 9.59 12.11 12.12
C GLY A 83 10.63 11.04 12.48
N ILE A 84 11.57 10.74 11.59
CA ILE A 84 12.56 9.69 11.79
C ILE A 84 13.57 10.10 12.88
N THR A 85 13.60 9.33 13.98
CA THR A 85 14.49 9.58 15.14
C THR A 85 15.42 8.41 15.46
N ALA A 86 15.26 7.28 14.76
CA ALA A 86 16.15 6.12 14.83
C ALA A 86 16.11 5.33 13.54
N MET A 87 17.15 4.53 13.32
CA MET A 87 17.28 3.67 12.17
C MET A 87 17.58 2.23 12.64
N PRO A 88 17.02 1.22 11.96
CA PRO A 88 16.00 1.36 10.92
C PRO A 88 14.65 1.78 11.54
N THR A 89 13.86 2.55 10.79
CA THR A 89 12.44 2.75 11.11
C THR A 89 11.64 2.42 9.86
N PHE A 90 10.66 1.54 10.00
CA PHE A 90 9.76 1.15 8.93
C PHE A 90 8.45 1.92 9.09
N ILE A 91 7.95 2.51 8.01
CA ILE A 91 6.64 3.16 8.01
C ILE A 91 5.83 2.61 6.83
N ALA A 92 4.60 2.19 7.13
CA ALA A 92 3.63 1.80 6.12
C ALA A 92 2.78 3.01 5.71
N PHE A 93 2.61 3.19 4.40
CA PHE A 93 1.85 4.28 3.80
C PHE A 93 0.71 3.75 2.94
N ARG A 94 -0.43 4.45 3.02
CA ARG A 94 -1.60 4.24 2.17
C ARG A 94 -2.25 5.58 1.87
N ASP A 95 -2.56 5.82 0.60
CA ASP A 95 -3.14 7.07 0.11
C ASP A 95 -2.36 8.31 0.58
N GLY A 96 -1.03 8.21 0.58
CA GLY A 96 -0.10 9.25 1.02
C GLY A 96 0.00 9.43 2.54
N ASN A 97 -0.76 8.67 3.34
CA ASN A 97 -0.80 8.78 4.80
C ASN A 97 -0.08 7.61 5.46
N SER A 98 0.63 7.87 6.57
CA SER A 98 1.21 6.80 7.39
C SER A 98 0.10 6.05 8.14
N VAL A 99 0.03 4.73 7.97
CA VAL A 99 -0.96 3.86 8.64
C VAL A 99 -0.38 3.08 9.81
N GLY A 100 0.95 2.97 9.90
CA GLY A 100 1.63 2.41 11.05
C GLY A 100 3.14 2.47 10.90
N SER A 101 3.87 2.25 11.99
CA SER A 101 5.33 2.29 12.00
C SER A 101 5.95 1.31 12.99
N VAL A 102 7.16 0.87 12.68
CA VAL A 102 7.98 -0.02 13.50
C VAL A 102 9.36 0.58 13.63
N ARG A 103 9.80 0.85 14.86
CA ARG A 103 11.14 1.36 15.15
C ARG A 103 12.07 0.21 15.51
N GLY A 104 13.27 0.21 14.92
CA GLY A 104 14.31 -0.78 15.17
C GLY A 104 14.24 -2.00 14.25
N ALA A 105 15.28 -2.84 14.33
CA ALA A 105 15.45 -4.03 13.50
C ALA A 105 14.56 -5.21 13.97
N ASN A 106 13.24 -5.03 13.94
CA ASN A 106 12.26 -6.04 14.33
C ASN A 106 11.45 -6.52 13.11
N VAL A 107 11.92 -7.57 12.44
CA VAL A 107 11.29 -8.11 11.22
C VAL A 107 9.87 -8.60 11.47
N ARG A 108 9.64 -9.29 12.59
CA ARG A 108 8.33 -9.83 12.92
C ARG A 108 7.27 -8.72 13.02
N ALA A 109 7.63 -7.60 13.65
CA ALA A 109 6.72 -6.46 13.72
C ALA A 109 6.47 -5.82 12.34
N VAL A 110 7.44 -5.87 11.42
CA VAL A 110 7.24 -5.42 10.03
C VAL A 110 6.31 -6.37 9.27
N GLU A 111 6.46 -7.68 9.45
CA GLU A 111 5.54 -8.68 8.90
C GLU A 111 4.12 -8.51 9.42
N GLU A 112 3.96 -8.24 10.72
CA GLU A 112 2.67 -7.94 11.35
C GLU A 112 2.07 -6.63 10.80
N LEU A 113 2.88 -5.57 10.65
CA LEU A 113 2.45 -4.30 10.07
C LEU A 113 1.94 -4.48 8.62
N VAL A 114 2.65 -5.27 7.81
CA VAL A 114 2.23 -5.65 6.45
C VAL A 114 0.96 -6.49 6.51
N SER A 115 0.95 -7.47 7.42
CA SER A 115 -0.18 -8.27 7.92
C SER A 115 -1.50 -7.50 7.94
N GLU A 116 -1.49 -6.49 8.78
CA GLU A 116 -2.65 -5.69 9.16
C GLU A 116 -3.11 -4.76 8.03
N HIS A 117 -2.18 -4.27 7.21
CA HIS A 117 -2.47 -3.19 6.27
C HIS A 117 -2.52 -3.60 4.80
N LYS A 118 -2.10 -4.82 4.43
CA LYS A 118 -2.08 -5.27 3.02
C LYS A 118 -3.47 -5.45 2.42
N PHE A 119 -4.47 -5.79 3.25
CA PHE A 119 -5.85 -6.06 2.81
C PHE A 119 -6.81 -4.88 2.90
N VAL A 120 -6.33 -3.68 3.23
CA VAL A 120 -7.19 -2.49 3.13
C VAL A 120 -7.30 -2.14 1.64
N ALA A 121 -8.32 -2.70 0.99
CA ALA A 121 -8.73 -2.33 -0.36
C ALA A 121 -8.83 -0.81 -0.46
N ALA A 122 -8.41 -0.26 -1.60
CA ALA A 122 -8.47 1.16 -1.93
C ALA A 122 -9.85 1.74 -1.57
N LYS A 123 -9.93 2.45 -0.44
CA LYS A 123 -11.14 3.06 0.15
C LYS A 123 -12.27 2.04 0.41
N ALA A 124 -12.95 2.15 1.56
CA ALA A 124 -14.28 1.57 1.65
C ALA A 124 -15.11 2.09 0.46
N PRO A 125 -15.89 1.24 -0.25
CA PRO A 125 -16.71 1.73 -1.33
C PRO A 125 -17.56 2.86 -0.76
N GLU A 126 -17.38 4.08 -1.28
CA GLU A 126 -18.28 5.16 -0.91
C GLU A 126 -19.69 4.66 -1.22
N PRO A 127 -20.61 4.71 -0.25
CA PRO A 127 -21.94 4.18 -0.47
C PRO A 127 -22.52 4.86 -1.70
N ILE A 128 -22.84 4.05 -2.69
CA ILE A 128 -23.30 4.52 -4.00
C ILE A 128 -24.79 4.79 -3.87
N ASP A 129 -25.23 5.96 -4.36
CA ASP A 129 -26.65 6.25 -4.50
C ASP A 129 -27.26 5.20 -5.44
N GLY A 130 -28.08 4.32 -4.86
CA GLY A 130 -28.71 3.20 -5.57
C GLY A 130 -29.58 3.66 -6.76
N LYS A 131 -29.97 4.94 -6.81
CA LYS A 131 -30.74 5.51 -7.92
C LYS A 131 -29.89 5.77 -9.16
N THR A 132 -28.61 6.09 -8.99
CA THR A 132 -27.70 6.49 -10.08
C THR A 132 -26.64 5.43 -10.43
N ALA A 133 -26.45 4.42 -9.59
CA ALA A 133 -25.45 3.38 -9.82
C ALA A 133 -25.73 2.55 -11.10
N THR A 134 -24.68 2.28 -11.87
CA THR A 134 -24.68 1.36 -13.02
C THR A 134 -24.37 -0.07 -12.56
N GLY A 135 -24.74 -1.07 -13.38
CA GLY A 135 -24.45 -2.48 -13.07
C GLY A 135 -22.94 -2.75 -12.87
N GLY A 136 -22.09 -2.07 -13.63
CA GLY A 136 -20.63 -2.15 -13.47
C GLY A 136 -20.13 -1.57 -12.14
N GLN A 137 -20.73 -0.48 -11.66
CA GLN A 137 -20.42 0.10 -10.35
C GLN A 137 -20.85 -0.82 -9.21
N LEU A 138 -22.02 -1.43 -9.32
CA LEU A 138 -22.52 -2.38 -8.31
C LEU A 138 -21.64 -3.64 -8.24
N LEU A 139 -21.27 -4.21 -9.39
CA LEU A 139 -20.34 -5.34 -9.46
C LEU A 139 -18.98 -5.02 -8.84
N ALA A 140 -18.47 -3.80 -9.09
CA ALA A 140 -17.20 -3.37 -8.52
C ALA A 140 -17.26 -3.29 -6.99
N VAL A 141 -18.30 -2.66 -6.44
CA VAL A 141 -18.50 -2.50 -4.99
C VAL A 141 -18.74 -3.84 -4.29
N LEU A 142 -19.55 -4.73 -4.89
CA LEU A 142 -19.81 -6.06 -4.35
C LEU A 142 -18.55 -6.93 -4.33
N ARG A 143 -17.74 -6.90 -5.39
CA ARG A 143 -16.45 -7.59 -5.43
C ARG A 143 -15.44 -7.01 -4.43
N GLN A 144 -15.42 -5.69 -4.28
CA GLN A 144 -14.59 -5.01 -3.27
C GLN A 144 -15.01 -5.41 -1.84
N ALA A 145 -16.30 -5.66 -1.61
CA ALA A 145 -16.83 -6.16 -0.35
C ALA A 145 -16.69 -7.70 -0.18
N GLY A 146 -16.04 -8.40 -1.11
CA GLY A 146 -15.86 -9.85 -1.06
C GLY A 146 -17.13 -10.67 -1.30
N VAL A 147 -18.18 -10.05 -1.86
CA VAL A 147 -19.45 -10.71 -2.17
C VAL A 147 -19.33 -11.45 -3.51
N ASP A 148 -19.71 -12.72 -3.52
CA ASP A 148 -19.74 -13.53 -4.75
C ASP A 148 -20.90 -13.08 -5.65
N THR A 149 -20.57 -12.49 -6.80
CA THR A 149 -21.56 -12.00 -7.77
C THR A 149 -21.84 -13.00 -8.90
N ARG A 150 -21.37 -14.26 -8.82
CA ARG A 150 -21.59 -15.27 -9.85
C ARG A 150 -23.08 -15.62 -9.94
N GLY A 151 -23.72 -15.23 -11.05
CA GLY A 151 -25.14 -15.51 -11.32
C GLY A 151 -26.06 -14.29 -11.30
N TYR A 152 -25.57 -13.14 -10.84
CA TYR A 152 -26.29 -11.86 -10.89
C TYR A 152 -25.88 -11.10 -12.16
N LEU A 153 -26.76 -11.06 -13.16
CA LEU A 153 -26.50 -10.43 -14.47
C LEU A 153 -27.22 -9.10 -14.61
N GLU A 154 -28.31 -8.91 -13.88
CA GLU A 154 -29.18 -7.75 -14.02
C GLU A 154 -28.90 -6.67 -12.97
N LYS A 155 -29.13 -5.40 -13.34
CA LYS A 155 -28.89 -4.25 -12.44
C LYS A 155 -29.71 -4.35 -11.14
N HIS A 156 -30.96 -4.81 -11.22
CA HIS A 156 -31.86 -4.91 -10.06
C HIS A 156 -31.37 -5.94 -9.03
N GLU A 157 -30.90 -7.08 -9.52
CA GLU A 157 -30.29 -8.16 -8.75
C GLU A 157 -29.06 -7.68 -7.96
N LEU A 158 -28.20 -6.90 -8.61
CA LEU A 158 -27.01 -6.32 -8.00
C LEU A 158 -27.33 -5.21 -6.99
N LEU A 159 -28.39 -4.43 -7.23
CA LEU A 159 -28.90 -3.44 -6.28
C LEU A 159 -29.43 -4.10 -5.01
N GLU A 160 -30.20 -5.18 -5.17
CA GLU A 160 -30.76 -5.92 -4.04
C GLU A 160 -29.64 -6.54 -3.18
N LEU A 161 -28.65 -7.15 -3.83
CA LEU A 161 -27.49 -7.71 -3.14
C LEU A 161 -26.67 -6.62 -2.43
N ALA A 162 -26.44 -5.47 -3.07
CA ALA A 162 -25.74 -4.34 -2.45
C ALA A 162 -26.52 -3.77 -1.25
N SER A 163 -27.86 -3.75 -1.31
CA SER A 163 -28.71 -3.32 -0.21
C SER A 163 -28.62 -4.27 0.99
N GLN A 164 -28.68 -5.59 0.76
CA GLN A 164 -28.57 -6.61 1.81
C GLN A 164 -27.25 -6.55 2.59
N HIS A 165 -26.19 -6.09 1.92
CA HIS A 165 -24.86 -5.91 2.50
C HIS A 165 -24.58 -4.49 3.02
N GLY A 166 -25.57 -3.58 3.02
CA GLY A 166 -25.41 -2.22 3.53
C GLY A 166 -24.46 -1.34 2.71
N LEU A 167 -24.32 -1.61 1.41
CA LEU A 167 -23.39 -0.93 0.49
C LEU A 167 -24.04 0.22 -0.30
N LEU A 168 -25.31 0.51 -0.02
CA LEU A 168 -26.07 1.60 -0.62
C LEU A 168 -26.29 2.73 0.38
N LEU A 169 -26.41 3.94 -0.16
CA LEU A 169 -26.70 5.18 0.57
C LEU A 169 -28.19 5.51 0.59
#